data_AF-A0A8S9SGS1-F1
#
_entry.id   AF-A0A8S9SGS1-F1
#
_cell.length_a   1.000
_cell.length_b   1.000
_cell.length_c   1.000
_cell.angle_alpha   90.00
_cell.angle_beta   90.00
_cell.angle_gamma   90.00
#
_symmetry.space_group_name_H-M   'P 1'
#
loop_
_entity.id
_entity.type
_entity.pdbx_description
1 polymer ?
#
loop_
_entity_poly.entity_id
_entity_poly.type
_entity_poly.pdbx_seq_one_letter_code
_entity_poly.pdbx_strand_id
1 'polypeptide(L)'
;MDTKTIFMAFFTVTALLSHAYPSLNQKDVDDEPLVNPGREMEALREISLASEDYNMYMLDNLPPKYLLYLNSCGGKMGPSGDECIDDVLKEIFTNKPASKECCLKVVKTGKECYMELQKFIFRLYQLKRFASQVSFRTNQVWDRCSSEVESPSSSHHDAIGLS
;
A
#
# COMPACT_ATOMS: atom_id res chain seq x y z
N MET A 1 -26.38 -39.09 21.21
CA MET A 1 -26.00 -38.88 19.80
C MET A 1 -24.65 -39.54 19.61
N ASP A 2 -24.50 -40.42 18.62
CA ASP A 2 -23.28 -41.23 18.45
C ASP A 2 -22.09 -40.34 18.02
N THR A 3 -20.89 -40.65 18.50
CA THR A 3 -19.68 -39.86 18.23
C THR A 3 -19.39 -39.76 16.74
N LYS A 4 -19.68 -40.80 15.95
CA LYS A 4 -19.55 -40.76 14.48
C LYS A 4 -20.56 -39.81 13.87
N THR A 5 -21.78 -39.74 14.40
CA THR A 5 -22.80 -38.79 13.95
C THR A 5 -22.37 -37.34 14.20
N ILE A 6 -21.70 -37.07 15.33
CA ILE A 6 -21.18 -35.74 15.66
C ILE A 6 -20.06 -35.34 14.68
N PHE A 7 -19.08 -36.22 14.44
CA PHE A 7 -18.00 -35.93 13.49
C PHE A 7 -18.53 -35.69 12.07
N MET A 8 -19.45 -36.52 11.60
CA MET A 8 -20.05 -36.36 10.27
C MET A 8 -20.82 -35.03 10.15
N ALA A 9 -21.50 -34.58 11.20
CA ALA A 9 -22.19 -33.29 11.21
C ALA A 9 -21.21 -32.10 11.14
N PHE A 10 -20.06 -32.17 11.82
CA PHE A 10 -19.04 -31.12 11.72
C PHE A 10 -18.42 -31.03 10.31
N PHE A 11 -18.14 -32.18 9.69
CA PHE A 11 -17.62 -32.20 8.32
C PHE A 11 -18.61 -31.65 7.31
N THR A 12 -19.90 -32.00 7.42
CA THR A 12 -20.93 -31.48 6.51
C THR A 12 -21.17 -29.99 6.70
N VAL A 13 -21.19 -29.49 7.94
CA VAL A 13 -21.31 -28.05 8.23
C VAL A 13 -20.12 -27.28 7.67
N THR A 14 -18.90 -27.77 7.88
CA THR A 14 -17.68 -27.13 7.36
C THR A 14 -17.65 -27.12 5.83
N ALA A 15 -18.10 -28.22 5.19
CA ALA A 15 -18.21 -28.29 3.74
C ALA A 15 -19.28 -27.31 3.20
N LEU A 16 -20.47 -27.26 3.80
CA LEU A 16 -21.53 -26.33 3.41
C LEU A 16 -21.10 -24.87 3.58
N LEU A 17 -20.41 -24.54 4.69
CA LEU A 17 -19.85 -23.21 4.91
C LEU A 17 -18.78 -22.85 3.87
N SER A 18 -17.93 -23.81 3.50
CA SER A 18 -16.89 -23.60 2.47
C SER A 18 -17.48 -23.39 1.06
N HIS A 19 -18.58 -24.09 0.74
CA HIS A 19 -19.27 -23.94 -0.55
C HIS A 19 -20.13 -22.66 -0.61
N ALA A 20 -20.69 -22.21 0.51
CA ALA A 20 -21.50 -20.99 0.59
C ALA A 20 -20.65 -19.71 0.74
N TYR A 21 -19.48 -19.81 1.36
CA TYR A 21 -18.57 -18.70 1.63
C TYR A 21 -17.13 -19.06 1.27
N PRO A 22 -16.79 -19.09 -0.04
CA PRO A 22 -15.42 -19.38 -0.49
C PRO A 22 -14.37 -18.41 0.08
N SER A 23 -14.79 -17.22 0.52
CA SER A 23 -13.93 -16.19 1.14
C SER A 23 -13.41 -16.52 2.55
N LEU A 24 -14.01 -17.48 3.27
CA LEU A 24 -13.64 -17.73 4.68
C LEU A 24 -12.37 -18.58 4.84
N ASN A 25 -11.99 -19.32 3.79
CA ASN A 25 -10.77 -20.14 3.74
C ASN A 25 -9.66 -19.55 2.84
N GLN A 26 -9.90 -18.38 2.25
CA GLN A 26 -8.86 -17.63 1.56
C GLN A 26 -8.05 -16.93 2.66
N LYS A 27 -6.91 -17.50 3.04
CA LYS A 27 -5.85 -16.68 3.64
C LYS A 27 -5.64 -15.56 2.62
N ASP A 28 -5.92 -14.30 2.98
CA ASP A 28 -5.87 -13.20 2.03
C ASP A 28 -4.46 -13.21 1.41
N VAL A 29 -4.37 -13.69 0.17
CA VAL A 29 -3.13 -13.65 -0.64
C VAL A 29 -2.67 -12.18 -0.75
N ASP A 30 -3.64 -11.29 -0.61
CA ASP A 30 -3.55 -9.85 -0.58
C ASP A 30 -2.99 -9.27 0.74
N ASP A 31 -2.73 -10.07 1.78
CA ASP A 31 -2.06 -9.62 3.01
C ASP A 31 -0.56 -9.96 3.04
N GLU A 32 -0.07 -10.75 2.08
CA GLU A 32 1.36 -11.08 2.02
C GLU A 32 2.17 -9.87 1.52
N PRO A 33 3.33 -9.55 2.14
CA PRO A 33 4.22 -8.51 1.64
C PRO A 33 4.65 -8.75 0.19
N LEU A 34 4.77 -7.69 -0.61
CA LEU A 34 5.32 -7.78 -1.97
C LEU A 34 6.81 -8.13 -1.99
N VAL A 35 7.51 -7.73 -0.93
CA VAL A 35 8.94 -8.00 -0.73
C VAL A 35 9.20 -8.27 0.73
N ASN A 36 10.24 -9.07 0.99
CA ASN A 36 10.74 -9.26 2.33
C ASN A 36 11.41 -7.97 2.85
N PRO A 37 11.07 -7.50 4.07
CA PRO A 37 11.76 -6.35 4.67
C PRO A 37 13.28 -6.58 4.73
N GLY A 38 14.08 -5.59 4.31
CA GLY A 38 15.54 -5.67 4.36
C GLY A 38 16.18 -5.72 2.97
N ARG A 39 16.88 -6.81 2.63
CA ARG A 39 17.73 -6.92 1.43
C ARG A 39 16.99 -6.63 0.12
N GLU A 40 15.75 -7.09 -0.01
CA GLU A 40 14.96 -6.87 -1.23
C GLU A 40 14.49 -5.42 -1.37
N MET A 41 14.19 -4.73 -0.26
CA MET A 41 13.93 -3.29 -0.28
C MET A 41 15.19 -2.50 -0.62
N GLU A 42 16.37 -2.90 -0.12
CA GLU A 42 17.63 -2.22 -0.44
C GLU A 42 17.99 -2.39 -1.92
N ALA A 43 17.75 -3.56 -2.48
CA ALA A 43 17.94 -3.80 -3.92
C ALA A 43 17.04 -2.92 -4.81
N LEU A 44 15.91 -2.40 -4.30
CA LEU A 44 15.10 -1.42 -5.03
C LEU A 44 15.73 -0.03 -5.08
N ARG A 45 16.67 0.27 -4.17
CA ARG A 45 17.42 1.52 -4.13
C ARG A 45 18.69 1.48 -4.97
N GLU A 46 19.14 0.29 -5.38
CA GLU A 46 20.30 0.15 -6.25
C GLU A 46 20.00 0.68 -7.66
N ILE A 47 20.82 1.65 -8.10
CA ILE A 47 20.73 2.24 -9.44
C ILE A 47 21.87 1.69 -10.29
N SER A 48 21.51 1.07 -11.41
CA SER A 48 22.44 0.68 -12.48
C SER A 48 22.29 1.61 -13.68
N LEU A 49 23.32 1.71 -14.53
CA LEU A 49 23.25 2.50 -15.77
C LEU A 49 22.04 2.10 -16.63
N ALA A 50 21.78 0.79 -16.76
CA ALA A 50 20.62 0.30 -17.51
C ALA A 50 19.28 0.76 -16.90
N SER A 51 19.18 0.83 -15.57
CA SER A 51 17.97 1.34 -14.90
C SER A 51 17.81 2.85 -15.07
N GLU A 52 18.91 3.59 -15.09
CA GLU A 52 18.92 5.03 -15.30
C GLU A 52 18.50 5.36 -16.74
N ASP A 53 19.14 4.75 -17.74
CA ASP A 53 18.81 4.92 -19.16
C ASP A 53 17.33 4.63 -19.43
N TYR A 54 16.80 3.55 -18.85
CA TYR A 54 15.38 3.22 -18.97
C TYR A 54 14.47 4.30 -18.36
N ASN A 55 14.81 4.77 -17.15
CA ASN A 55 14.00 5.77 -16.45
C ASN A 55 14.01 7.11 -17.19
N MET A 56 15.17 7.53 -17.71
CA MET A 56 15.31 8.72 -18.53
C MET A 56 14.52 8.61 -19.82
N TYR A 57 14.67 7.50 -20.55
CA TYR A 57 13.87 7.24 -21.75
C TYR A 57 12.37 7.26 -21.44
N MET A 58 11.94 6.63 -20.34
CA MET A 58 10.54 6.60 -19.93
C MET A 58 10.00 8.01 -19.66
N LEU A 59 10.76 8.86 -18.95
CA LEU A 59 10.44 10.25 -18.66
C LEU A 59 10.36 11.11 -19.93
N ASP A 60 11.35 10.99 -20.82
CA ASP A 60 11.43 11.76 -22.07
C ASP A 60 10.27 11.47 -23.03
N ASN A 61 9.68 10.27 -22.94
CA ASN A 61 8.54 9.86 -23.74
C ASN A 61 7.18 10.20 -23.09
N LEU A 62 7.16 10.87 -21.94
CA LEU A 62 5.90 11.33 -21.33
C LEU A 62 5.39 12.61 -22.01
N PRO A 63 4.06 12.76 -22.17
CA PRO A 63 3.49 14.03 -22.58
C PRO A 63 3.88 15.15 -21.58
N PRO A 64 4.37 16.32 -22.03
CA PRO A 64 4.80 17.38 -21.12
C PRO A 64 3.72 17.82 -20.13
N LYS A 65 2.45 17.89 -20.59
CA LYS A 65 1.31 18.20 -19.72
C LYS A 65 1.11 17.16 -18.61
N TYR A 66 1.35 15.89 -18.92
CA TYR A 66 1.24 14.81 -17.94
C TYR A 66 2.38 14.87 -16.91
N LEU A 67 3.61 15.17 -17.34
CA LEU A 67 4.73 15.38 -16.43
C LEU A 67 4.48 16.57 -15.48
N LEU A 68 3.94 17.69 -15.99
CA LEU A 68 3.55 18.82 -15.14
C LEU A 68 2.46 18.46 -14.13
N TYR A 69 1.48 17.66 -14.55
CA TYR A 69 0.44 17.15 -13.66
C TYR A 69 1.03 16.28 -12.54
N LEU A 70 1.90 15.33 -12.88
CA LEU A 70 2.59 14.48 -11.90
C LEU A 70 3.46 15.29 -10.93
N ASN A 71 4.19 16.29 -11.41
CA ASN A 71 4.98 17.18 -10.56
C ASN A 71 4.09 17.97 -9.58
N SER A 72 2.93 18.45 -10.05
CA SER A 72 1.96 19.10 -9.17
C SER A 72 1.39 18.13 -8.13
N CYS A 73 1.23 16.84 -8.47
CA CYS A 73 0.81 15.82 -7.54
C CYS A 73 1.88 15.50 -6.50
N GLY A 74 3.11 15.24 -6.95
CA GLY A 74 4.26 15.00 -6.08
C GLY A 74 4.46 16.12 -5.08
N GLY A 75 4.43 17.38 -5.52
CA GLY A 75 4.60 18.55 -4.64
C GLY A 75 3.57 18.66 -3.51
N LYS A 76 2.38 18.03 -3.62
CA LYS A 76 1.40 17.97 -2.52
C LYS A 76 1.71 16.88 -1.50
N MET A 77 2.35 15.79 -1.94
CA MET A 77 2.83 14.73 -1.06
C MET A 77 4.15 15.10 -0.36
N GLY A 78 4.87 16.07 -0.91
CA GLY A 78 6.13 16.56 -0.37
C GLY A 78 7.14 16.87 -1.48
N PRO A 79 8.25 17.58 -1.18
CA PRO A 79 9.36 17.66 -2.11
C PRO A 79 9.92 16.26 -2.43
N SER A 80 10.55 16.11 -3.60
CA SER A 80 11.29 14.89 -3.94
C SER A 80 12.36 14.62 -2.88
N GLY A 81 12.29 13.46 -2.22
CA GLY A 81 13.12 13.11 -1.06
C GLY A 81 12.43 13.27 0.30
N ASP A 82 11.13 13.61 0.35
CA ASP A 82 10.31 13.56 1.57
C ASP A 82 10.13 12.11 2.06
N GLU A 83 10.26 11.91 3.37
CA GLU A 83 10.03 10.65 4.08
C GLU A 83 8.64 10.05 3.79
N CYS A 84 7.65 10.87 3.42
CA CYS A 84 6.30 10.38 3.15
C CYS A 84 6.18 9.49 1.89
N ILE A 85 6.87 9.83 0.79
CA ILE A 85 6.84 8.96 -0.40
C ILE A 85 7.47 7.61 -0.08
N ASP A 86 8.58 7.62 0.66
CA ASP A 86 9.27 6.42 1.13
C ASP A 86 8.40 5.60 2.10
N ASP A 87 7.70 6.25 3.03
CA ASP A 87 6.76 5.61 3.96
C ASP A 87 5.62 4.91 3.21
N VAL A 88 5.01 5.57 2.22
CA VAL A 88 3.96 4.97 1.39
C VAL A 88 4.49 3.78 0.61
N LEU A 89 5.66 3.92 -0.02
CA LEU A 89 6.24 2.80 -0.77
C LEU A 89 6.54 1.62 0.16
N LYS A 90 7.10 1.89 1.33
CA LYS A 90 7.35 0.87 2.35
C LYS A 90 6.07 0.18 2.80
N GLU A 91 4.98 0.92 2.96
CA GLU A 91 3.67 0.31 3.25
C GLU A 91 3.20 -0.58 2.11
N ILE A 92 3.21 -0.10 0.87
CA ILE A 92 2.83 -0.88 -0.32
C ILE A 92 3.65 -2.19 -0.40
N PHE A 93 4.93 -2.12 -0.05
CA PHE A 93 5.85 -3.25 -0.13
C PHE A 93 5.76 -4.24 1.03
N THR A 94 5.52 -3.75 2.25
CA THR A 94 5.72 -4.53 3.48
C THR A 94 4.48 -4.61 4.36
N ASN A 95 3.38 -3.98 3.97
CA ASN A 95 2.16 -3.81 4.76
C ASN A 95 2.39 -3.12 6.11
N LYS A 96 3.53 -2.44 6.29
CA LYS A 96 3.83 -1.62 7.47
C LYS A 96 3.21 -0.24 7.29
N PRO A 97 2.26 0.19 8.14
CA PRO A 97 1.57 1.46 7.95
C PRO A 97 2.51 2.65 7.89
N ALA A 98 2.29 3.53 6.92
CA ALA A 98 2.87 4.86 6.86
C ALA A 98 2.44 5.69 8.07
N SER A 99 3.28 6.67 8.43
CA SER A 99 3.01 7.57 9.55
C SER A 99 1.70 8.35 9.38
N LYS A 100 1.08 8.74 10.50
CA LYS A 100 -0.13 9.58 10.51
C LYS A 100 0.07 10.90 9.76
N GLU A 101 1.25 11.51 9.92
CA GLU A 101 1.61 12.73 9.20
C GLU A 101 1.63 12.49 7.68
N CYS A 102 2.23 11.38 7.24
CA CYS A 102 2.22 11.02 5.83
C CYS A 102 0.80 10.74 5.33
N CYS A 103 -0.06 10.08 6.12
CA CYS A 103 -1.46 9.89 5.76
C CYS A 103 -2.21 11.21 5.55
N LEU A 104 -1.95 12.24 6.36
CA LEU A 104 -2.52 13.57 6.13
C LEU A 104 -2.08 14.15 4.77
N LYS A 105 -0.81 13.97 4.38
CA LYS A 105 -0.30 14.42 3.07
C LYS A 105 -0.93 13.62 1.92
N VAL A 106 -1.08 12.30 2.08
CA VAL A 106 -1.78 11.43 1.11
C VAL A 106 -3.20 11.93 0.90
N VAL A 107 -4.00 12.05 1.96
CA VAL A 107 -5.39 12.49 1.88
C VAL A 107 -5.51 13.89 1.26
N LYS A 108 -4.66 14.83 1.70
CA LYS A 108 -4.62 16.20 1.16
C LYS A 108 -4.26 16.27 -0.33
N THR A 109 -3.46 15.32 -0.83
CA THR A 109 -3.12 15.23 -2.25
C THR A 109 -4.35 14.94 -3.11
N GLY A 110 -5.29 14.16 -2.57
CA GLY A 110 -6.51 13.72 -3.26
C GLY A 110 -6.31 12.38 -3.97
N LYS A 111 -7.35 11.54 -3.99
CA LYS A 111 -7.28 10.13 -4.43
C LYS A 111 -6.72 10.01 -5.83
N GLU A 112 -7.30 10.71 -6.81
CA GLU A 112 -6.86 10.63 -8.20
C GLU A 112 -5.38 10.97 -8.38
N CYS A 113 -4.94 12.05 -7.76
CA CYS A 113 -3.57 12.57 -7.85
C CYS A 113 -2.57 11.61 -7.18
N TYR A 114 -2.94 11.04 -6.05
CA TYR A 114 -2.18 9.98 -5.38
C TYR A 114 -2.06 8.71 -6.24
N MET A 115 -3.19 8.23 -6.79
CA MET A 115 -3.22 7.03 -7.62
C MET A 115 -2.36 7.20 -8.89
N GLU A 116 -2.46 8.33 -9.58
CA GLU A 116 -1.66 8.60 -10.79
C GLU A 116 -0.16 8.73 -10.47
N LEU A 117 0.19 9.36 -9.34
CA LEU A 117 1.57 9.44 -8.90
C LEU A 117 2.15 8.04 -8.63
N GLN A 118 1.42 7.18 -7.92
CA GLN A 118 1.87 5.81 -7.65
C GLN A 118 1.95 4.97 -8.93
N LYS A 119 0.97 5.07 -9.84
CA LYS A 119 1.07 4.42 -11.16
C LYS A 119 2.32 4.84 -11.91
N PHE A 120 2.67 6.12 -11.87
CA PHE A 120 3.90 6.62 -12.49
C PHE A 120 5.16 6.08 -11.79
N ILE A 121 5.23 6.12 -10.47
CA ILE A 121 6.38 5.60 -9.70
C ILE A 121 6.61 4.12 -10.04
N PHE A 122 5.55 3.32 -10.15
CA PHE A 122 5.64 1.92 -10.53
C PHE A 122 5.87 1.68 -12.03
N ARG A 123 6.08 2.71 -12.85
CA ARG A 123 6.67 2.57 -14.19
C ARG A 123 8.19 2.63 -14.18
N LEU A 124 8.81 3.11 -13.09
CA LEU A 124 10.26 3.15 -12.96
C LEU A 124 10.85 1.73 -12.99
N TYR A 125 12.05 1.61 -13.54
CA TYR A 125 12.72 0.35 -13.80
C TYR A 125 12.75 -0.57 -12.57
N GLN A 126 13.04 0.01 -11.41
CA GLN A 126 13.17 -0.69 -10.14
C GLN A 126 11.84 -1.30 -9.67
N LEU A 127 10.72 -0.65 -10.01
CA LEU A 127 9.41 -0.93 -9.42
C LEU A 127 8.43 -1.58 -10.42
N LYS A 128 8.70 -1.49 -11.73
CA LYS A 128 7.81 -1.98 -12.79
C LYS A 128 7.43 -3.46 -12.70
N ARG A 129 8.25 -4.29 -12.04
CA ARG A 129 7.93 -5.70 -11.79
C ARG A 129 6.70 -5.89 -10.88
N PHE A 130 6.30 -4.87 -10.13
CA PHE A 130 5.14 -4.89 -9.23
C PHE A 130 3.92 -4.15 -9.80
N ALA A 131 3.98 -3.66 -11.04
CA ALA A 131 2.93 -2.84 -11.63
C ALA A 131 1.56 -3.53 -11.71
N SER A 132 1.50 -4.87 -11.70
CA SER A 132 0.24 -5.61 -11.65
C SER A 132 -0.49 -5.49 -10.30
N GLN A 133 0.23 -5.22 -9.22
CA GLN A 133 -0.29 -5.21 -7.85
C GLN A 133 -0.45 -3.79 -7.29
N VAL A 134 0.20 -2.80 -7.91
CA VAL A 134 0.21 -1.41 -7.41
C VAL A 134 -1.19 -0.82 -7.23
N SER A 135 -2.11 -1.04 -8.18
CA SER A 135 -3.45 -0.45 -8.12
C SER A 135 -4.22 -0.88 -6.88
N PHE A 136 -4.11 -2.16 -6.52
CA PHE A 136 -4.78 -2.72 -5.35
C PHE A 136 -4.14 -2.20 -4.06
N ARG A 137 -2.81 -2.34 -3.92
CA ARG A 137 -2.06 -1.91 -2.73
C ARG A 137 -2.19 -0.41 -2.48
N THR A 138 -2.12 0.39 -3.53
CA THR A 138 -2.27 1.84 -3.44
C THR A 138 -3.66 2.21 -2.93
N ASN A 139 -4.72 1.53 -3.38
CA ASN A 139 -6.06 1.76 -2.85
C ASN A 139 -6.16 1.40 -1.36
N GLN A 140 -5.55 0.29 -0.92
CA GLN A 140 -5.52 -0.07 0.50
C GLN A 140 -4.88 1.03 1.36
N VAL A 141 -3.72 1.56 0.95
CA VAL A 141 -3.06 2.67 1.66
C VAL A 141 -3.95 3.91 1.69
N TRP A 142 -4.59 4.27 0.56
CA TRP A 142 -5.51 5.40 0.50
C TRP A 142 -6.69 5.24 1.47
N ASP A 143 -7.37 4.09 1.43
CA ASP A 143 -8.56 3.83 2.23
C ASP A 143 -8.22 3.84 3.73
N ARG A 144 -7.08 3.24 4.11
CA ARG A 144 -6.55 3.29 5.47
C ARG A 144 -6.24 4.72 5.91
N CYS A 145 -5.44 5.47 5.14
CA CYS A 145 -5.09 6.84 5.49
C CYS A 145 -6.32 7.75 5.58
N SER A 146 -7.30 7.56 4.69
CA SER A 146 -8.56 8.31 4.73
C SER A 146 -9.31 8.05 6.04
N SER A 147 -9.44 6.79 6.43
CA SER A 147 -10.10 6.41 7.69
C SER A 147 -9.38 6.93 8.94
N GLU A 148 -8.05 6.97 8.92
CA GLU A 148 -7.23 7.44 10.05
C GLU A 148 -7.34 8.96 10.26
N VAL A 149 -7.47 9.72 9.16
CA VAL A 149 -7.64 11.18 9.19
C VAL A 149 -9.07 11.57 9.58
N GLU A 150 -10.07 10.80 9.17
CA GLU A 150 -11.48 11.01 9.55
C GLU A 150 -11.76 10.64 11.00
N SER A 151 -10.97 9.74 11.58
CA SER A 151 -11.10 9.36 12.99
C SER A 151 -10.69 10.54 13.88
N PRO A 152 -11.57 11.06 14.76
CA PRO A 152 -11.18 12.07 15.72
C PRO A 152 -10.04 11.52 16.55
N SER A 153 -8.94 12.27 16.65
CA SER A 153 -7.83 11.90 17.53
C SER A 153 -8.40 11.70 18.94
N SER A 154 -8.44 10.46 19.43
CA SER A 154 -8.62 10.22 20.86
C SER A 154 -7.37 10.78 21.54
N SER A 155 -7.48 12.03 21.98
CA SER A 155 -6.46 12.70 22.76
C SER A 155 -6.17 11.88 24.01
N HIS A 156 -4.89 11.62 24.24
CA HIS A 156 -4.33 11.22 25.53
C HIS A 156 -5.07 11.85 26.71
N HIS A 157 -5.80 11.05 27.47
CA HIS A 157 -6.05 11.29 28.88
C HIS A 157 -6.01 9.95 29.60
N ASP A 158 -4.82 9.63 30.10
CA ASP A 158 -4.46 8.77 31.23
C ASP A 158 -2.91 8.84 31.28
N ALA A 159 -2.18 9.26 32.31
CA ALA A 159 -2.39 9.46 33.74
C ALA A 159 -1.43 10.62 34.18
N ILE A 160 -1.42 11.21 35.38
CA ILE A 160 -1.24 10.62 36.71
C ILE A 160 -1.68 11.67 37.74
N GLY A 161 -2.53 11.27 38.67
CA GLY A 161 -2.66 11.96 39.95
C GLY A 161 -1.48 11.61 40.86
N LEU A 162 -0.88 12.61 41.50
CA LEU A 162 -0.22 12.57 42.81
C LEU A 162 0.41 13.95 43.08
N SER A 163 -0.22 14.73 43.95
CA SER A 163 0.36 15.66 44.93
C SER A 163 -0.76 16.23 45.80
#